data_AF-A0A7X6DS80-F1
#
_entry.id   AF-A0A7X6DS80-F1
#
_cell.length_a   1.000
_cell.length_b   1.000
_cell.length_c   1.000
_cell.angle_alpha   90.00
_cell.angle_beta   90.00
_cell.angle_gamma   90.00
#
_symmetry.space_group_name_H-M   'P 1'
#
loop_
_entity.id
_entity.type
_entity.pdbx_description
1 polymer ?
#
loop_
_entity_poly.entity_id
_entity_poly.type
_entity_poly.pdbx_seq_one_letter_code
_entity_poly.pdbx_strand_id
1 'polypeptide(L)'
;MTDIVTISSMLSSIKTASDIAKFFRDTDLSFEKAEQKLKLAELISALADTKMQVAEIQDLISTKDKKIKELEEAIEIKAKLKWEAPYYWLVDKEKDGPFCQQCYDKDSELIHLQGNGEGYWNCKTCKNHYTDSRYKQDFTSVVESKFDPW
;
A
#
# COMPACT_ATOMS: atom_id res chain seq x y z
N MET A 1 -12.75 3.19 13.41
CA MET A 1 -11.36 3.02 13.89
C MET A 1 -11.45 1.90 14.91
N THR A 2 -10.96 0.72 14.56
CA THR A 2 -10.97 -0.44 15.46
C THR A 2 -9.84 -0.22 16.44
N ASP A 3 -10.18 0.46 17.53
CA ASP A 3 -9.23 0.89 18.55
C ASP A 3 -9.17 -0.14 19.68
N ILE A 4 -8.29 0.08 20.66
CA ILE A 4 -8.23 -0.71 21.91
C ILE A 4 -9.64 -0.90 22.52
N VAL A 5 -10.53 0.06 22.29
CA VAL A 5 -11.95 0.05 22.69
C VAL A 5 -12.76 -1.09 22.04
N THR A 6 -12.53 -1.42 20.77
CA THR A 6 -13.25 -2.53 20.09
C THR A 6 -12.73 -3.89 20.53
N ILE A 7 -11.43 -3.99 20.81
CA ILE A 7 -10.84 -5.22 21.37
C ILE A 7 -11.35 -5.43 22.81
N SER A 8 -11.43 -4.37 23.62
CA SER A 8 -11.94 -4.45 25.00
C SER A 8 -13.44 -4.76 25.05
N SER A 9 -14.25 -4.24 24.11
CA SER A 9 -15.66 -4.62 23.99
C SER A 9 -15.82 -6.09 23.64
N MET A 10 -15.00 -6.62 22.72
CA MET A 10 -15.07 -8.03 22.32
C MET A 10 -14.70 -8.96 23.48
N LEU A 11 -13.63 -8.63 24.22
CA LEU A 11 -13.24 -9.37 25.42
C LEU A 11 -14.34 -9.36 26.48
N SER A 12 -15.08 -8.25 26.60
CA SER A 12 -16.22 -8.14 27.51
C SER A 12 -17.38 -9.04 27.08
N SER A 13 -17.74 -9.06 25.78
CA SER A 13 -18.76 -9.97 25.24
C SER A 13 -18.40 -11.44 25.43
N ILE A 14 -17.13 -11.82 25.21
CA ILE A 14 -16.61 -13.17 25.45
C ILE A 14 -16.67 -13.55 26.92
N LYS A 15 -16.36 -12.61 27.82
CA LYS A 15 -16.48 -12.81 29.27
C LYS A 15 -17.92 -13.08 29.67
N THR A 16 -18.87 -12.28 29.19
CA THR A 16 -20.31 -12.49 29.44
C THR A 16 -20.75 -13.87 28.94
N ALA A 17 -20.38 -14.25 27.72
CA ALA A 17 -20.68 -15.58 27.18
C ALA A 17 -20.08 -16.71 28.03
N SER A 18 -18.82 -16.54 28.49
CA SER A 18 -18.14 -17.52 29.34
C SER A 18 -18.79 -17.64 30.73
N ASP A 19 -19.20 -16.52 31.32
CA ASP A 19 -19.85 -16.51 32.64
C ASP A 19 -21.26 -17.15 32.55
N ILE A 20 -22.00 -16.93 31.46
CA ILE A 20 -23.28 -17.64 31.19
C ILE A 20 -23.04 -19.14 30.98
N ALA A 21 -22.02 -19.53 30.22
CA ALA A 21 -21.70 -20.94 29.99
C ALA A 21 -21.28 -21.67 31.29
N LYS A 22 -20.51 -21.01 32.17
CA LYS A 22 -20.17 -21.53 33.49
C LYS A 22 -21.41 -21.71 34.36
N PHE A 23 -22.31 -20.73 34.34
CA PHE A 23 -23.58 -20.83 35.06
C PHE A 23 -24.36 -22.09 34.66
N PHE A 24 -24.46 -22.40 33.37
CA PHE A 24 -25.09 -23.63 32.89
C PHE A 24 -24.38 -24.93 33.30
N ARG A 25 -23.06 -24.89 33.50
CA ARG A 25 -22.26 -26.06 33.86
C ARG A 25 -22.26 -26.34 35.37
N ASP A 26 -22.26 -25.28 36.17
CA ASP A 26 -22.05 -25.37 37.62
C ASP A 26 -23.37 -25.55 38.41
N THR A 27 -24.52 -25.63 37.73
CA THR A 27 -25.84 -25.75 38.38
C THR A 27 -26.54 -27.08 38.09
N ASP A 28 -26.92 -27.79 39.17
CA ASP A 28 -27.80 -28.95 39.15
C ASP A 28 -29.19 -28.57 38.61
N LEU A 29 -29.85 -29.48 37.87
CA LEU A 29 -30.99 -29.28 36.96
C LEU A 29 -32.33 -28.76 37.56
N SER A 30 -32.31 -28.01 38.66
CA SER A 30 -33.49 -27.50 39.37
C SER A 30 -33.90 -26.08 38.94
N PHE A 31 -34.08 -25.83 37.63
CA PHE A 31 -34.48 -24.52 37.12
C PHE A 31 -35.90 -24.45 36.55
N GLU A 32 -36.50 -23.26 36.65
CA GLU A 32 -37.67 -22.90 35.84
C GLU A 32 -37.27 -22.78 34.37
N LYS A 33 -37.99 -23.50 33.50
CA LYS A 33 -37.80 -23.56 32.04
C LYS A 33 -37.73 -22.19 31.36
N ALA A 34 -38.30 -21.15 31.97
CA ALA A 34 -38.27 -19.78 31.45
C ALA A 34 -36.89 -19.12 31.61
N GLU A 35 -36.23 -19.30 32.76
CA GLU A 35 -34.91 -18.71 33.06
C GLU A 35 -33.82 -19.30 32.16
N GLN A 36 -33.84 -20.61 31.94
CA GLN A 36 -32.91 -21.29 31.03
C GLN A 36 -33.02 -20.78 29.58
N LYS A 37 -34.25 -20.56 29.10
CA LYS A 37 -34.49 -20.02 27.75
C LYS A 37 -33.97 -18.59 27.62
N LEU A 38 -34.14 -17.77 28.66
CA LEU A 38 -33.61 -16.41 28.69
C LEU A 38 -32.07 -16.43 28.63
N LYS A 39 -31.41 -17.22 29.49
CA LYS A 39 -29.94 -17.32 29.52
C LYS A 39 -29.35 -17.88 28.23
N LEU A 40 -30.05 -18.82 27.58
CA LEU A 40 -29.64 -19.34 26.28
C LEU A 40 -29.75 -18.25 25.19
N ALA A 41 -30.82 -17.45 25.21
CA ALA A 41 -30.97 -16.33 24.29
C ALA A 41 -29.89 -15.26 24.49
N GLU A 42 -29.57 -14.93 25.75
CA GLU A 42 -28.46 -14.03 26.11
C GLU A 42 -27.11 -14.55 25.60
N LEU A 43 -26.85 -15.85 25.75
CA LEU A 43 -25.63 -16.48 25.24
C LEU A 43 -25.54 -16.40 23.71
N ILE A 44 -26.65 -16.67 23.01
CA ILE A 44 -26.71 -16.58 21.54
C ILE A 44 -26.45 -15.14 21.09
N SER A 45 -27.03 -14.15 21.76
CA SER A 45 -26.78 -12.73 21.47
C SER A 45 -25.31 -12.38 21.67
N ALA A 46 -24.72 -12.75 22.81
CA ALA A 46 -23.31 -12.48 23.10
C ALA A 46 -22.35 -13.13 22.08
N LEU A 47 -22.67 -14.33 21.60
CA LEU A 47 -21.91 -15.00 20.54
C LEU A 47 -22.07 -14.29 19.18
N ALA A 48 -23.27 -13.83 18.85
CA ALA A 48 -23.52 -13.10 17.62
C ALA A 48 -22.74 -11.77 17.59
N ASP A 49 -22.79 -11.02 18.69
CA ASP A 49 -22.05 -9.76 18.85
C ASP A 49 -20.54 -9.99 18.74
N THR A 50 -20.04 -11.07 19.36
CA THR A 50 -18.63 -11.46 19.26
C THR A 50 -18.26 -11.80 17.82
N LYS A 51 -19.10 -12.55 17.11
CA LYS A 51 -18.85 -12.92 15.71
C LYS A 51 -18.76 -11.69 14.81
N MET A 52 -19.61 -10.69 15.01
CA MET A 52 -19.57 -9.43 14.26
C MET A 52 -18.26 -8.68 14.52
N GLN A 53 -17.87 -8.53 15.79
CA GLN A 53 -16.62 -7.85 16.18
C GLN A 53 -15.38 -8.58 15.64
N VAL A 54 -15.37 -9.92 15.62
CA VAL A 54 -14.28 -10.70 15.03
C VAL A 54 -14.19 -10.46 13.52
N ALA A 55 -15.32 -10.39 12.81
CA ALA A 55 -15.33 -10.12 11.37
C ALA A 55 -14.74 -8.73 11.04
N GLU A 56 -15.08 -7.72 11.84
CA GLU A 56 -14.51 -6.37 11.71
C GLU A 56 -12.99 -6.36 11.96
N ILE A 57 -12.50 -7.13 12.93
CA ILE A 57 -11.06 -7.27 13.19
C ILE A 57 -10.35 -7.98 12.03
N GLN A 58 -10.96 -9.03 11.45
CA GLN A 58 -10.39 -9.72 10.30
C GLN A 58 -10.24 -8.80 9.08
N ASP A 59 -11.25 -7.98 8.80
CA ASP A 59 -11.19 -6.99 7.72
C ASP A 59 -10.09 -5.94 7.96
N LEU A 60 -9.95 -5.47 9.20
CA LEU A 60 -8.89 -4.55 9.58
C LEU A 60 -7.50 -5.17 9.38
N ILE A 61 -7.27 -6.39 9.88
CA ILE A 61 -5.99 -7.10 9.75
C ILE A 61 -5.65 -7.24 8.27
N SER A 62 -6.60 -7.71 7.47
CA SER A 62 -6.43 -7.83 6.01
C SER A 62 -6.03 -6.50 5.36
N THR A 63 -6.71 -5.40 5.72
CA THR A 63 -6.40 -4.06 5.23
C THR A 63 -5.01 -3.60 5.66
N LYS A 64 -4.61 -3.87 6.90
CA LYS A 64 -3.30 -3.49 7.44
C LYS A 64 -2.18 -4.31 6.82
N ASP A 65 -2.36 -5.61 6.67
CA ASP A 65 -1.39 -6.50 6.01
C ASP A 65 -1.17 -6.11 4.55
N LYS A 66 -2.26 -5.78 3.84
CA LYS A 66 -2.15 -5.21 2.48
C LYS A 66 -1.30 -3.94 2.49
N LYS A 67 -1.53 -3.04 3.44
CA LYS A 67 -0.77 -1.79 3.52
C LYS A 67 0.70 -2.01 3.87
N ILE A 68 0.99 -2.96 4.77
CA ILE A 68 2.36 -3.33 5.13
C ILE A 68 3.08 -3.85 3.88
N LYS A 69 2.46 -4.78 3.14
CA LYS A 69 3.03 -5.31 1.90
C LYS A 69 3.32 -4.22 0.87
N GLU A 70 2.37 -3.30 0.63
CA GLU A 70 2.58 -2.15 -0.28
C GLU A 70 3.78 -1.28 0.16
N LEU A 71 3.96 -1.06 1.46
CA LEU A 71 5.07 -0.27 1.99
C LEU A 71 6.40 -1.00 1.90
N GLU A 72 6.42 -2.31 2.18
CA GLU A 72 7.61 -3.15 2.03
C GLU A 72 8.10 -3.18 0.58
N GLU A 73 7.19 -3.36 -0.37
CA GLU A 73 7.50 -3.30 -1.82
C GLU A 73 8.08 -1.91 -2.20
N ALA A 74 7.49 -0.82 -1.71
CA ALA A 74 7.99 0.53 -1.96
C ALA A 74 9.39 0.77 -1.37
N ILE A 75 9.69 0.21 -0.19
CA ILE A 75 11.01 0.28 0.43
C ILE A 75 12.03 -0.53 -0.38
N GLU A 76 11.65 -1.72 -0.85
CA GLU A 76 12.53 -2.56 -1.66
C GLU A 76 12.92 -1.86 -2.98
N ILE A 77 11.94 -1.24 -3.66
CA ILE A 77 12.19 -0.44 -4.88
C ILE A 77 13.14 0.71 -4.56
N LYS A 78 12.89 1.47 -3.48
CA LYS A 78 13.76 2.58 -3.05
C LYS A 78 15.20 2.15 -2.78
N ALA A 79 15.39 0.96 -2.21
CA ALA A 79 16.72 0.44 -1.91
C ALA A 79 17.53 0.10 -3.18
N LYS A 80 16.84 -0.37 -4.23
CA LYS A 80 17.42 -0.76 -5.52
C LYS A 80 17.58 0.41 -6.50
N LEU A 81 16.86 1.51 -6.27
CA LEU A 81 16.91 2.66 -7.15
C LEU A 81 18.19 3.48 -6.94
N LYS A 82 18.91 3.74 -8.04
CA LYS A 82 20.15 4.51 -8.08
C LYS A 82 19.99 5.73 -8.96
N TRP A 83 20.31 6.90 -8.41
CA TRP A 83 20.42 8.13 -9.17
C TRP A 83 21.71 8.15 -9.98
N GLU A 84 21.60 8.29 -11.29
CA GLU A 84 22.73 8.53 -12.18
C GLU A 84 22.34 9.63 -13.15
N ALA A 85 22.80 10.85 -12.87
CA ALA A 85 22.36 12.04 -13.59
C ALA A 85 22.45 11.82 -15.12
N PRO A 86 21.36 12.09 -15.87
CA PRO A 86 20.18 12.86 -15.46
C PRO A 86 18.93 12.03 -15.08
N TYR A 87 19.04 10.73 -14.78
CA TYR A 87 17.88 9.84 -14.54
C TYR A 87 18.14 8.76 -13.48
N TYR A 88 17.11 7.99 -13.13
CA TYR A 88 17.24 6.87 -12.21
C TYR A 88 17.42 5.53 -12.94
N TRP A 89 18.02 4.56 -12.24
CA TRP A 89 18.13 3.17 -12.66
C TRP A 89 17.72 2.25 -11.52
N LEU A 90 17.03 1.16 -11.84
CA LEU A 90 16.91 0.05 -10.92
C LEU A 90 18.13 -0.85 -11.07
N VAL A 91 18.84 -1.06 -9.97
CA VAL A 91 20.03 -1.91 -9.91
C VAL A 91 19.75 -3.06 -8.97
N ASP A 92 19.45 -4.22 -9.56
CA ASP A 92 19.34 -5.51 -8.85
C ASP A 92 20.38 -6.47 -9.44
N LYS A 93 19.95 -7.58 -10.06
CA LYS A 93 20.84 -8.48 -10.83
C LYS A 93 21.29 -7.86 -12.14
N GLU A 94 20.40 -7.12 -12.78
CA GLU A 94 20.63 -6.39 -14.02
C GLU A 94 20.23 -4.92 -13.80
N LYS A 95 20.76 -4.05 -14.65
CA LYS A 95 20.48 -2.62 -14.61
C LYS A 95 19.32 -2.31 -15.55
N ASP A 96 18.17 -1.95 -14.98
CA ASP A 96 16.94 -1.59 -15.71
C ASP A 96 16.70 -0.07 -15.66
N GLY A 97 16.23 0.49 -16.77
CA GLY A 97 16.01 1.92 -16.96
C GLY A 97 16.44 2.42 -18.35
N PRO A 98 16.60 3.74 -18.53
CA PRO A 98 16.54 4.78 -17.51
C PRO A 98 15.11 5.23 -17.16
N PHE A 99 14.90 5.65 -15.91
CA PHE A 99 13.62 6.14 -15.39
C PHE A 99 13.59 7.66 -15.21
N CYS A 100 12.43 8.26 -15.45
CA CYS A 100 12.21 9.70 -15.36
C CYS A 100 12.39 10.24 -13.93
N GLN A 101 13.36 11.14 -13.74
CA GLN A 101 13.60 11.82 -12.45
C GLN A 101 12.36 12.52 -11.90
N GLN A 102 11.73 13.37 -12.71
CA GLN A 102 10.58 14.18 -12.29
C GLN A 102 9.38 13.33 -11.84
N CYS A 103 9.09 12.23 -12.55
CA CYS A 103 7.95 11.37 -12.22
C CYS A 103 8.20 10.61 -10.92
N TYR A 104 9.43 10.14 -10.72
CA TYR A 104 9.78 9.43 -9.50
C TYR A 104 9.85 10.37 -8.28
N ASP A 105 10.48 11.53 -8.40
CA ASP A 105 10.62 12.46 -7.28
C ASP A 105 9.29 13.07 -6.85
N LYS A 106 8.36 13.27 -7.79
CA LYS A 106 7.04 13.85 -7.52
C LYS A 106 6.04 12.80 -7.02
N ASP A 107 5.94 11.67 -7.71
CA ASP A 107 4.84 10.72 -7.55
C ASP A 107 5.32 9.29 -7.21
N SER A 108 6.64 9.06 -7.03
CA SER A 108 7.27 7.74 -6.88
C SER A 108 6.99 6.78 -8.05
N GLU A 109 6.68 7.32 -9.23
CA GLU A 109 6.39 6.55 -10.44
C GLU A 109 7.66 6.28 -11.25
N LEU A 110 7.95 5.00 -11.49
CA LEU A 110 9.05 4.54 -12.34
C LEU A 110 8.63 4.52 -13.80
N ILE A 111 8.62 5.69 -14.44
CA ILE A 111 8.31 5.81 -15.87
C ILE A 111 9.59 5.65 -16.71
N HIS A 112 9.65 4.60 -17.53
CA HIS A 112 10.75 4.41 -18.49
C HIS A 112 10.85 5.57 -19.48
N LEU A 113 12.03 6.16 -19.57
CA LEU A 113 12.35 7.13 -20.59
C LEU A 113 12.50 6.44 -21.95
N GLN A 114 12.03 7.12 -22.99
CA GLN A 114 12.10 6.65 -24.37
C GLN A 114 13.19 7.44 -25.10
N GLY A 115 13.99 6.78 -25.93
CA GLY A 115 15.10 7.43 -26.64
C GLY A 115 15.61 6.56 -27.77
N ASN A 116 16.46 7.13 -28.62
CA ASN A 116 17.12 6.42 -29.71
C ASN A 116 18.51 5.87 -29.31
N GLY A 117 18.88 5.98 -28.03
CA GLY A 117 20.20 5.55 -27.54
C GLY A 117 21.33 6.56 -27.77
N GLU A 118 21.06 7.69 -28.42
CA GLU A 118 22.04 8.75 -28.72
C GLU A 118 22.11 9.82 -27.63
N GLY A 119 21.90 9.40 -26.38
CA GLY A 119 21.93 10.29 -25.23
C GLY A 119 20.75 11.26 -25.12
N TYR A 120 19.75 11.18 -26.00
CA TYR A 120 18.49 11.93 -25.89
C TYR A 120 17.36 11.03 -25.42
N TRP A 121 16.67 11.48 -24.38
CA TRP A 121 15.63 10.71 -23.69
C TRP A 121 14.41 11.58 -23.40
N ASN A 122 13.20 11.03 -23.52
CA ASN A 122 11.97 11.71 -23.19
C ASN A 122 10.97 10.85 -22.40
N CYS A 123 10.30 11.48 -21.45
CA CYS A 123 9.23 10.86 -20.70
C CYS A 123 7.90 11.06 -21.45
N LYS A 124 7.17 9.99 -21.73
CA LYS A 124 5.85 10.09 -22.39
C LYS A 124 4.74 10.53 -21.44
N THR A 125 4.94 10.43 -20.13
CA THR A 125 3.98 10.86 -19.11
C THR A 125 4.10 12.36 -18.83
N CYS A 126 5.24 12.84 -18.34
CA CYS A 126 5.43 14.25 -17.96
C CYS A 126 5.99 15.15 -19.07
N LYS A 127 6.35 14.59 -20.24
CA LYS A 127 6.89 15.31 -21.41
C LYS A 127 8.26 16.00 -21.20
N ASN A 128 8.94 15.73 -20.10
CA ASN A 128 10.32 16.17 -19.89
C ASN A 128 11.29 15.47 -20.83
N HIS A 129 12.37 16.18 -21.13
CA HIS A 129 13.47 15.73 -21.98
C HIS A 129 14.77 15.76 -21.16
N TYR A 130 15.60 14.75 -21.36
CA TYR A 130 16.87 14.57 -20.67
C TYR A 130 17.95 14.28 -21.70
N THR A 131 19.13 14.88 -21.53
CA THR A 131 20.29 14.64 -22.37
C THR A 131 21.47 14.18 -21.52
N ASP A 132 22.14 13.12 -21.93
CA ASP A 132 23.37 12.65 -21.30
C ASP A 132 24.61 12.92 -22.16
N SER A 133 25.79 12.55 -21.64
CA SER A 133 27.09 12.79 -22.28
C SER A 133 27.24 12.25 -23.71
N ARG A 134 26.38 11.32 -24.15
CA ARG A 134 26.38 10.78 -25.51
C ARG A 134 25.67 11.67 -26.52
N TYR A 135 24.89 12.65 -26.05
CA TYR A 135 24.14 13.54 -26.91
C TYR A 135 25.07 14.49 -27.67
N LYS A 136 25.06 14.39 -29.01
CA LYS A 136 25.79 15.28 -29.90
C LYS A 136 24.81 16.32 -30.46
N GLN A 137 24.91 17.57 -30.01
CA GLN A 137 24.18 18.67 -30.64
C GLN A 137 24.77 18.93 -32.03
N ASP A 138 23.96 18.74 -33.08
CA ASP A 138 24.35 19.08 -34.43
C ASP A 138 24.16 20.60 -34.64
N PHE A 139 25.27 21.35 -34.59
CA PHE A 139 25.29 22.82 -34.69
C PHE A 139 25.19 23.35 -36.13
N THR A 140 24.81 22.51 -37.10
CA THR A 140 24.97 22.80 -38.54
C THR A 140 23.99 23.80 -39.16
N SER A 141 23.02 24.38 -38.43
CA SER A 141 21.98 25.23 -39.05
C SER A 141 21.94 26.72 -38.68
N VAL A 142 22.91 27.25 -37.92
CA VAL A 142 22.84 28.66 -37.45
C VAL A 142 23.58 29.68 -38.35
N VAL A 143 24.36 29.24 -39.36
CA VAL A 143 25.25 30.17 -40.09
C VAL A 143 24.68 30.71 -41.42
N GLU A 144 23.47 30.34 -41.83
CA GLU A 144 22.99 30.64 -43.20
C GLU A 144 21.87 31.70 -43.31
N SER A 145 21.79 32.67 -42.39
CA SER A 145 20.75 33.73 -42.49
C SER A 145 21.19 35.17 -42.16
N LYS A 146 22.49 35.49 -42.22
CA LYS A 146 22.95 36.90 -42.16
C LYS A 146 24.18 37.17 -43.05
N PHE A 147 23.98 37.12 -44.36
CA PHE A 147 24.83 37.88 -45.28
C PHE A 147 24.00 38.29 -46.49
N ASP A 148 23.27 39.40 -46.36
CA ASP A 148 22.78 40.17 -47.50
C ASP A 148 23.75 41.35 -47.70
N PRO A 149 24.71 41.26 -48.63
CA PRO A 149 25.44 42.42 -49.09
C PRO A 149 24.62 43.09 -50.20
N TRP A 150 24.35 44.38 -49.99
CA TRP A 150 23.71 45.37 -50.90
C TRP A 150 22.20 45.54 -50.77
#